data_AF-A0A4R0DLK1-F1
#
_entry.id   AF-A0A4R0DLK1-F1
#
_cell.length_a   1.000
_cell.length_b   1.000
_cell.length_c   1.000
_cell.angle_alpha   90.00
_cell.angle_beta   90.00
_cell.angle_gamma   90.00
#
_symmetry.space_group_name_H-M   'P 1'
#
loop_
_entity.id
_entity.type
_entity.pdbx_description
1 polymer ?
#
loop_
_entity_poly.entity_id
_entity_poly.type
_entity_poly.pdbx_seq_one_letter_code
_entity_poly.pdbx_strand_id
1 'polypeptide(L)'
;MRPVTTLEHLINDFNEDIDEGDLTDLDEILKLHDLARDPDAGDIEAFEKRSRKNKENRCLHHHVFDTQLTVRLVGYMNLQILSVELFPPFHIVVIVKK
;
A
#
# COMPACT_ATOMS: atom_id res chain seq x y z
N MET A 1 9.56 3.44 -8.84
CA MET A 1 8.59 3.72 -7.75
C MET A 1 7.20 3.61 -8.34
N ARG A 2 6.32 2.83 -7.70
CA ARG A 2 4.92 2.66 -8.14
C ARG A 2 4.14 3.98 -8.01
N PRO A 3 3.14 4.24 -8.87
CA PRO A 3 2.30 5.42 -8.76
C PRO A 3 1.43 5.39 -7.49
N VAL A 4 0.91 6.56 -7.08
CA VAL A 4 -0.09 6.64 -5.99
C VAL A 4 -1.35 5.89 -6.42
N THR A 5 -1.88 5.05 -5.53
CA THR A 5 -3.09 4.27 -5.75
C THR A 5 -4.30 5.21 -5.91
N THR A 6 -5.25 4.87 -6.78
CA THR A 6 -6.48 5.66 -6.93
C THR A 6 -7.48 5.34 -5.83
N LEU A 7 -8.35 6.30 -5.48
CA LEU A 7 -9.43 6.05 -4.52
C LEU A 7 -10.39 4.97 -5.03
N GLU A 8 -10.64 4.99 -6.34
CA GLU A 8 -11.53 4.07 -7.02
C GLU A 8 -11.02 2.63 -6.93
N HIS A 9 -9.70 2.41 -7.02
CA HIS A 9 -9.10 1.10 -6.84
C HIS A 9 -9.28 0.59 -5.39
N LEU A 10 -9.02 1.43 -4.38
CA LEU A 10 -9.25 1.05 -2.98
C LEU A 10 -10.72 0.67 -2.71
N ILE A 11 -11.68 1.38 -3.32
CA ILE A 11 -13.11 1.09 -3.17
C ILE A 11 -13.47 -0.23 -3.86
N ASN A 12 -12.93 -0.48 -5.06
CA ASN A 12 -13.17 -1.72 -5.78
C ASN A 12 -12.62 -2.93 -5.02
N ASP A 13 -11.37 -2.86 -4.54
CA ASP A 13 -10.75 -3.92 -3.75
C ASP A 13 -11.59 -4.26 -2.50
N PHE A 14 -12.11 -3.24 -1.82
CA PHE A 14 -13.01 -3.41 -0.69
C PHE A 14 -14.34 -4.09 -1.08
N ASN A 15 -14.96 -3.65 -2.18
CA ASN A 15 -16.25 -4.19 -2.64
C ASN A 15 -16.13 -5.64 -3.14
N GLU A 16 -14.97 -6.02 -3.67
CA GLU A 16 -14.69 -7.35 -4.19
C GLU A 16 -14.10 -8.30 -3.13
N ASP A 17 -13.96 -7.84 -1.87
CA ASP A 17 -13.37 -8.61 -0.76
C ASP A 17 -11.94 -9.11 -1.10
N ILE A 18 -11.16 -8.25 -1.76
CA ILE A 18 -9.78 -8.55 -2.14
C ILE A 18 -8.91 -8.62 -0.89
N ASP A 19 -8.21 -9.75 -0.72
CA ASP A 19 -7.33 -10.02 0.41
C ASP A 19 -5.84 -9.99 0.01
N GLU A 20 -4.96 -10.17 0.99
CA GLU A 20 -3.50 -10.21 0.81
C GLU A 20 -3.01 -11.39 -0.05
N GLY A 21 -3.89 -12.32 -0.41
CA GLY A 21 -3.62 -13.41 -1.35
C GLY A 21 -3.75 -13.00 -2.81
N ASP A 22 -4.30 -11.82 -3.11
CA ASP A 22 -4.27 -11.27 -4.46
C ASP A 22 -2.84 -10.89 -4.85
N LEU A 23 -2.41 -11.39 -6.01
CA LEU A 23 -1.09 -11.17 -6.58
C LEU A 23 -1.16 -10.45 -7.93
N THR A 24 -2.30 -9.82 -8.25
CA THR A 24 -2.51 -9.10 -9.52
C THR A 24 -1.42 -8.04 -9.76
N ASP A 25 -0.97 -7.38 -8.70
CA ASP A 25 0.08 -6.35 -8.75
C ASP A 25 1.51 -6.89 -8.67
N LEU A 26 1.71 -8.21 -8.47
CA LEU A 26 3.04 -8.78 -8.21
C LEU A 26 4.03 -8.47 -9.33
N ASP A 27 3.61 -8.64 -10.60
CA ASP A 27 4.49 -8.40 -11.75
C ASP A 27 4.92 -6.92 -11.83
N GLU A 28 4.03 -5.98 -11.51
CA GLU A 28 4.37 -4.56 -11.43
C GLU A 28 5.37 -4.31 -10.29
N ILE A 29 5.12 -4.89 -9.12
CA ILE A 29 5.99 -4.76 -7.95
C ILE A 29 7.39 -5.27 -8.27
N LEU A 30 7.52 -6.48 -8.83
CA LEU A 30 8.83 -7.05 -9.21
C LEU A 30 9.59 -6.16 -10.19
N LYS A 31 8.89 -5.56 -11.15
CA LYS A 31 9.49 -4.69 -12.16
C LYS A 31 9.95 -3.34 -11.60
N LEU A 32 9.23 -2.80 -10.61
CA LEU A 32 9.44 -1.45 -10.09
C LEU A 32 10.12 -1.39 -8.72
N HIS A 33 10.42 -2.55 -8.11
CA HIS A 33 11.09 -2.65 -6.81
C HIS A 33 12.55 -2.23 -6.91
N ASP A 34 12.99 -1.42 -5.95
CA ASP A 34 14.36 -0.96 -5.85
C ASP A 34 15.07 -1.75 -4.74
N LEU A 35 15.74 -2.85 -5.11
CA LEU A 35 16.43 -3.74 -4.17
C LEU A 35 17.55 -3.03 -3.39
N ALA A 36 18.11 -1.94 -3.90
CA ALA A 36 19.12 -1.18 -3.16
C ALA A 36 18.55 -0.51 -1.90
N ARG A 37 17.22 -0.30 -1.86
CA ARG A 37 16.49 0.29 -0.73
C ARG A 37 15.86 -0.77 0.18
N ASP A 38 15.93 -2.05 -0.18
CA ASP A 38 15.42 -3.19 0.58
C ASP A 38 16.49 -4.29 0.69
N PRO A 39 17.57 -4.09 1.48
CA PRO A 39 18.64 -5.07 1.61
C PRO A 39 18.16 -6.44 2.12
N ASP A 40 17.07 -6.47 2.89
CA ASP A 40 16.49 -7.69 3.46
C ASP A 40 15.68 -8.50 2.42
N ALA A 41 15.41 -7.96 1.23
CA ALA A 41 14.84 -8.72 0.11
C ALA A 41 15.81 -9.71 -0.52
N GLY A 42 17.13 -9.53 -0.34
CA GLY A 42 18.14 -10.32 -1.04
C GLY A 42 18.18 -9.96 -2.53
N ASP A 43 18.15 -10.98 -3.40
CA ASP A 43 18.08 -10.80 -4.84
C ASP A 43 16.62 -10.85 -5.35
N ILE A 44 16.44 -10.61 -6.65
CA ILE A 44 15.10 -10.58 -7.26
C ILE A 44 14.39 -11.93 -7.16
N GLU A 45 15.11 -13.05 -7.23
CA GLU A 45 14.53 -14.39 -7.12
C GLU A 45 14.05 -14.69 -5.70
N ALA A 46 14.86 -14.32 -4.70
CA ALA A 46 14.49 -14.43 -3.29
C ALA A 46 13.29 -13.52 -2.96
N PHE A 47 13.31 -12.29 -3.47
CA PHE A 47 12.19 -11.35 -3.34
C PHE A 47 10.91 -11.92 -3.94
N GLU A 48 10.96 -12.40 -5.18
CA GLU A 48 9.82 -13.01 -5.85
C GLU A 48 9.27 -14.21 -5.07
N LYS A 49 10.15 -15.12 -4.65
CA LYS A 49 9.76 -16.32 -3.88
C LYS A 49 9.09 -15.96 -2.56
N ARG A 50 9.56 -14.91 -1.87
CA ARG A 50 8.96 -14.38 -0.63
C ARG A 50 7.59 -13.75 -0.92
N SER A 51 7.52 -12.94 -1.98
CA SER A 51 6.33 -12.21 -2.41
C SER A 51 5.19 -13.11 -2.88
N ARG A 52 5.49 -14.26 -3.51
CA ARG A 52 4.47 -15.27 -3.86
C ARG A 52 3.77 -15.89 -2.64
N LYS A 53 4.32 -15.69 -1.44
CA LYS A 53 3.74 -16.09 -0.15
C LYS A 53 3.24 -14.87 0.63
N ASN A 54 2.66 -13.88 -0.08
CA ASN A 54 2.23 -12.64 0.54
C ASN A 54 1.12 -12.86 1.58
N LYS A 55 0.21 -13.81 1.34
CA LYS A 55 -0.85 -14.14 2.28
C LYS A 55 -0.32 -14.53 3.67
N GLU A 56 0.83 -15.20 3.73
CA GLU A 56 1.48 -15.57 4.98
C GLU A 56 2.43 -14.50 5.51
N ASN A 57 3.22 -13.88 4.62
CA ASN A 57 4.33 -13.00 5.00
C ASN A 57 3.95 -11.53 5.13
N ARG A 58 2.88 -11.10 4.46
CA ARG A 58 2.42 -9.70 4.33
C ARG A 58 3.58 -8.76 3.97
N CYS A 59 4.30 -9.14 2.92
CA CYS A 59 5.55 -8.53 2.51
C CYS A 59 5.45 -7.60 1.29
N LEU A 60 4.26 -7.49 0.71
CA LEU A 60 3.98 -6.60 -0.41
C LEU A 60 3.27 -5.33 0.08
N HIS A 61 3.68 -4.19 -0.49
CA HIS A 61 2.93 -2.94 -0.35
C HIS A 61 1.95 -2.84 -1.51
N HIS A 62 0.72 -3.36 -1.34
CA HIS A 62 -0.30 -3.39 -2.40
C HIS A 62 -0.71 -1.99 -2.83
N HIS A 63 -0.82 -1.06 -1.88
CA HIS A 63 -1.24 0.31 -2.15
C HIS A 63 -0.16 1.33 -1.79
N VAL A 64 -0.04 2.36 -2.62
CA VAL A 64 0.85 3.50 -2.39
C VAL A 64 0.01 4.70 -1.99
N PHE A 65 0.23 5.19 -0.78
CA PHE A 65 -0.51 6.34 -0.24
C PHE A 65 0.29 7.63 -0.37
N ASP A 66 -0.42 8.70 -0.73
CA ASP A 66 -0.04 10.07 -0.46
C ASP A 66 -1.08 10.72 0.46
N THR A 67 -0.77 11.93 0.95
CA THR A 67 -1.67 12.64 1.89
C THR A 67 -3.03 12.93 1.26
N GLN A 68 -3.08 13.22 -0.03
CA GLN A 68 -4.32 13.55 -0.72
C GLN A 68 -5.25 12.33 -0.81
N LEU A 69 -4.72 11.17 -1.18
CA LEU A 69 -5.45 9.91 -1.21
C LEU A 69 -5.99 9.56 0.18
N THR A 70 -5.15 9.65 1.22
CA THR A 70 -5.57 9.34 2.60
C THR A 70 -6.71 10.24 3.05
N VAL A 71 -6.64 11.55 2.80
CA VAL A 71 -7.71 12.50 3.14
C VAL A 71 -8.99 12.21 2.35
N ARG A 72 -8.89 11.91 1.05
CA ARG A 72 -10.04 11.53 0.22
C ARG A 72 -10.71 10.25 0.70
N LEU A 73 -9.94 9.24 1.08
CA LEU A 73 -10.44 7.98 1.62
C LEU A 73 -11.21 8.19 2.92
N VAL A 74 -10.63 8.95 3.86
CA VAL A 74 -11.31 9.28 5.13
C VAL A 74 -12.60 10.07 4.89
N GLY A 75 -12.58 11.00 3.94
CA GLY A 75 -13.77 11.74 3.51
C GLY A 75 -14.86 10.84 2.93
N TYR A 76 -14.49 9.85 2.10
CA TYR A 76 -15.42 8.85 1.57
C TYR A 76 -16.09 8.03 2.69
N MET A 77 -15.38 7.78 3.79
CA MET A 77 -15.91 7.08 4.96
C MET A 77 -16.80 7.95 5.87
N ASN A 78 -17.04 9.23 5.51
CA ASN A 78 -17.78 10.21 6.32
C ASN A 78 -17.25 10.39 7.75
N LEU A 79 -15.94 10.28 7.94
CA LEU A 79 -15.30 10.51 9.24
C LEU A 79 -14.84 11.96 9.37
N GLN A 80 -14.94 12.52 10.57
CA GLN A 80 -14.42 13.85 10.86
C GLN A 80 -12.90 13.78 11.01
N ILE A 81 -12.17 14.50 10.16
CA ILE A 81 -10.71 14.67 10.31
C ILE A 81 -10.44 15.66 11.45
N LEU A 82 -9.65 15.22 12.44
CA LEU A 82 -9.20 16.04 13.56
C LEU A 82 -7.78 16.61 13.32
N SER A 83 -6.90 15.82 12.71
CA SER A 83 -5.52 16.22 12.39
C SER A 83 -4.97 15.43 11.19
N VAL A 84 -4.07 16.03 10.44
CA VAL A 84 -3.26 15.42 9.38
C VAL A 84 -1.81 15.84 9.60
N GLU A 85 -0.94 14.89 9.89
CA GLU A 85 0.46 15.13 10.25
C GLU A 85 1.39 14.31 9.36
N LEU A 86 2.50 14.95 8.97
CA LEU A 86 3.61 14.30 8.28
C LEU A 86 4.70 14.02 9.30
N PHE A 87 5.01 12.75 9.51
CA PHE A 87 6.07 12.34 10.43
C PHE A 87 7.26 11.77 9.64
N PRO A 88 8.44 12.41 9.70
CA PRO A 88 9.63 11.92 9.01
C PRO A 88 10.02 10.50 9.45
N PRO A 89 10.63 9.69 8.57
CA PRO A 89 11.00 10.08 7.21
C PRO A 89 9.84 9.95 6.19
N PHE A 90 8.87 9.06 6.40
CA PHE A 90 7.89 8.71 5.34
C PHE A 90 6.46 8.40 5.84
N HIS A 91 6.05 8.91 7.01
CA HIS A 91 4.75 8.58 7.60
C HIS A 91 3.70 9.67 7.39
N ILE A 92 2.49 9.26 7.04
CA ILE A 92 1.28 10.09 7.02
C ILE A 92 0.40 9.62 8.17
N VAL A 93 0.04 10.52 9.08
CA VAL A 93 -0.83 10.23 10.23
C VAL A 93 -2.10 11.05 10.09
N VAL A 94 -3.26 10.40 10.12
CA VAL A 94 -4.56 11.06 10.12
C VAL A 94 -5.34 10.64 11.35
N ILE A 95 -5.70 11.61 12.19
CA ILE A 95 -6.52 11.39 13.38
C ILE A 95 -7.97 11.71 13.01
N VAL A 96 -8.86 10.75 13.26
CA VAL A 96 -10.27 10.84 12.85
C VAL A 96 -11.22 10.56 14.01
N LYS A 97 -12.43 11.11 13.91
CA LYS A 97 -13.54 10.87 14.83
C LYS A 97 -14.74 10.32 14.04
N LYS A 98 -15.37 9.29 14.62
CA LYS A 98 -16.64 8.73 14.14
C LYS A 98 -17.82 9.57 14.62
#